data_AF-A0A380N9V4-F1
#
_entry.id   AF-A0A380N9V4-F1
#
_cell.length_a   1.000
_cell.length_b   1.000
_cell.length_c   1.000
_cell.angle_alpha   90.00
_cell.angle_beta   90.00
_cell.angle_gamma   90.00
#
_symmetry.space_group_name_H-M   'P 1'
#
loop_
_entity.id
_entity.type
_entity.pdbx_description
1 polymer ?
#
loop_
_entity_poly.entity_id
_entity_poly.type
_entity_poly.pdbx_seq_one_letter_code
_entity_poly.pdbx_strand_id
1 'polypeptide(L)' 'MSCARCQQPIESGQQYDRLTPDGGSVGKPDILRHLACPGRRTS' A
#
# COMPACT_ATOMS: atom_id res chain seq x y z
N MET A 1 9.24 -3.58 2.37
CA MET A 1 7.84 -3.11 2.47
C MET A 1 6.97 -3.94 1.55
N SER A 2 5.77 -4.33 1.96
CA SER A 2 4.86 -5.13 1.15
C SER A 2 3.58 -4.37 0.83
N CYS A 3 3.04 -4.60 -0.35
CA CYS A 3 1.79 -4.00 -0.77
C CYS A 3 0.62 -4.70 -0.06
N ALA A 4 -0.14 -3.96 0.74
CA ALA A 4 -1.31 -4.44 1.46
C ALA A 4 -2.43 -4.95 0.52
N ARG A 5 -2.35 -4.67 -0.79
CA ARG A 5 -3.37 -5.08 -1.77
C ARG A 5 -3.08 -6.42 -2.45
N CYS A 6 -1.88 -6.59 -3.01
CA CYS A 6 -1.50 -7.84 -3.70
C CYS A 6 -0.56 -8.73 -2.87
N GLN A 7 -0.18 -8.30 -1.66
CA GLN A 7 0.76 -8.97 -0.75
C GLN A 7 2.15 -9.22 -1.34
N GLN A 8 2.46 -8.62 -2.50
CA GLN A 8 3.78 -8.69 -3.11
C GLN A 8 4.73 -7.64 -2.50
N PRO A 9 6.04 -7.90 -2.49
CA PRO A 9 7.02 -6.92 -2.07
C PRO A 9 6.96 -5.66 -2.96
N ILE A 10 7.11 -4.49 -2.34
CA ILE A 10 7.38 -3.23 -3.02
C ILE A 10 8.90 -3.06 -3.02
N GLU A 11 9.52 -3.23 -4.19
CA GLU A 11 10.97 -3.10 -4.33
C GLU A 11 11.40 -1.62 -4.18
N SER A 12 12.67 -1.42 -3.83
CA SER A 12 13.26 -0.08 -3.76
C SER A 12 13.23 0.58 -5.15
N GLY A 13 12.66 1.78 -5.23
CA GLY A 13 12.45 2.51 -6.50
C GLY A 13 11.10 2.28 -7.17
N GLN A 14 10.27 1.33 -6.70
CA GLN A 14 8.89 1.22 -7.16
C GLN A 14 8.03 2.33 -6.55
N GLN A 15 7.13 2.92 -7.35
CA GLN A 15 6.17 3.89 -6.86
C GLN A 15 5.08 3.19 -6.04
N TYR A 16 4.82 3.71 -4.85
CA TYR A 16 3.79 3.24 -3.95
C TYR A 16 3.03 4.41 -3.34
N ASP A 17 1.77 4.16 -3.04
CA ASP A 17 0.89 5.01 -2.26
C ASP A 17 0.95 4.58 -0.79
N ARG A 18 1.03 5.56 0.11
CA ARG A 18 0.99 5.34 1.55
C ARG A 18 -0.30 5.94 2.06
N LEU A 19 -1.24 5.09 2.45
CA LEU A 19 -2.46 5.52 3.12
C LEU A 19 -2.20 5.49 4.62
N THR A 20 -2.07 6.68 5.19
CA THR A 20 -2.15 6.83 6.64
C THR A 20 -3.64 6.82 7.00
N PRO A 21 -4.13 5.83 7.78
CA PRO A 21 -5.52 5.82 8.18
C PRO A 21 -5.84 7.05 9.03
N ASP A 22 -6.96 7.72 8.73
CA ASP A 22 -7.41 8.97 9.33
C ASP A 22 -7.05 9.15 10.82
N GLY A 23 -6.55 10.34 11.14
CA GLY A 23 -5.78 10.73 12.32
C GLY A 23 -6.51 10.72 13.67
N GLY A 24 -7.21 9.64 13.99
CA GLY A 24 -7.77 9.35 15.31
C GLY A 24 -7.39 7.99 15.87
N SER A 25 -6.74 7.12 15.10
CA SER A 25 -6.35 5.77 15.54
C SER A 25 -4.84 5.70 15.82
N VAL A 26 -4.43 6.13 17.01
CA VAL A 26 -3.06 5.89 17.51
C VAL A 26 -2.81 4.38 17.49
N GLY A 27 -1.90 3.91 16.63
CA GLY A 27 -1.48 2.50 16.57
C GLY A 27 -1.88 1.72 15.32
N LYS A 28 -2.54 2.33 14.32
CA LYS A 28 -2.71 1.65 13.04
C LYS A 28 -1.44 1.79 12.16
N PRO A 29 -0.88 0.68 11.64
CA PRO A 29 0.28 0.75 10.77
C PRO A 29 -0.08 1.43 9.44
N ASP A 30 0.86 2.20 8.89
CA ASP A 30 0.74 2.78 7.56
C ASP A 30 0.45 1.69 6.51
N ILE A 31 -0.57 1.91 5.68
CA ILE A 31 -0.97 0.96 4.66
C ILE A 31 -0.22 1.33 3.37
N LEU A 32 0.74 0.48 2.97
CA LEU A 32 1.50 0.67 1.73
C LEU A 32 0.86 -0.10 0.58
N ARG A 33 0.73 0.53 -0.59
CA ARG A 33 0.17 -0.10 -1.80
C ARG A 33 0.95 0.33 -3.03
N HIS A 34 1.25 -0.56 -3.97
CA HIS A 34 1.83 -0.12 -5.25
C HIS A 34 0.91 0.91 -5.92
N LEU A 35 1.48 1.96 -6.51
CA LEU A 35 0.74 2.98 -7.24
C LEU A 35 0.00 2.34 -8.43
N ALA A 36 0.71 1.49 -9.18
CA ALA A 36 0.18 0.64 -10.24
C ALA A 36 0.04 -0.82 -9.78
N CYS A 37 -0.74 -1.06 -8.72
CA CYS A 37 -0.87 -2.42 -8.16
C CYS A 37 -1.46 -3.41 -9.18
N PRO A 38 -0.78 -4.53 -9.49
CA PRO A 38 -1.30 -5.55 -10.40
C PRO A 38 -2.55 -6.25 -9.85
N GLY A 39 -2.78 -6.18 -8.53
CA GLY A 39 -4.02 -6.63 -7.89
C GLY A 39 -5.23 -5.72 -8.12
N ARG A 40 -5.05 -4.57 -8.79
CA ARG A 40 -6.16 -3.75 -9.29
C ARG A 40 -6.74 -4.46 -10.52
N ARG A 41 -7.58 -5.48 -10.29
CA ARG A 41 -8.54 -5.93 -11.31
C ARG A 41 -9.34 -4.70 -11.72
N THR A 42 -9.07 -4.18 -12.91
CA THR A 42 -10.00 -3.34 -13.65
C THR A 42 -11.17 -4.23 -14.01
N SER A 43 -12.24 -4.13 -13.23
CA SER A 43 -13.57 -4.59 -13.63
C SER A 43 -14.55 -3.47 -13.37
#